data_AF-A0A369L5D2-F1
#
_entry.id   AF-A0A369L5D2-F1
#
_cell.length_a   1.000
_cell.length_b   1.000
_cell.length_c   1.000
_cell.angle_alpha   90.00
_cell.angle_beta   90.00
_cell.angle_gamma   90.00
#
_symmetry.space_group_name_H-M   'P 1'
#
loop_
_entity.id
_entity.type
_entity.pdbx_description
1 polymer ?
#
loop_
_entity_poly.entity_id
_entity_poly.type
_entity_poly.pdbx_seq_one_letter_code
_entity_poly.pdbx_strand_id
1 'polypeptide(L)'
;MATVRLSPRYGCCGGGADIVVAEARRPDEPSIYTKIETGKVVLYVEPTLVDETLILDVEGFLGFRSLFVDGASPTRFKESK
;
A
#
# COMPACT_ATOMS: atom_id res chain seq x y z
N MET A 1 12.99 -4.38 -1.52
CA MET A 1 12.06 -3.55 -2.30
C MET A 1 10.66 -3.79 -1.78
N ALA A 2 9.80 -2.77 -1.81
CA ALA A 2 8.42 -2.89 -1.37
C ALA A 2 7.51 -1.99 -2.23
N THR A 3 6.23 -2.33 -2.24
CA THR A 3 5.16 -1.61 -2.96
C THR A 3 4.13 -1.13 -1.96
N VAL A 4 3.66 0.10 -2.11
CA VAL A 4 2.55 0.70 -1.36
C VAL A 4 1.48 1.10 -2.37
N ARG A 5 0.28 0.52 -2.25
CA ARG A 5 -0.81 0.71 -3.21
C ARG A 5 -2.18 0.69 -2.55
N LEU A 6 -3.18 1.20 -3.26
CA LEU A 6 -4.57 0.95 -2.91
C LEU A 6 -4.97 -0.48 -3.28
N SER A 7 -5.76 -1.09 -2.39
CA SER A 7 -6.36 -2.39 -2.58
C SER A 7 -7.86 -2.26 -2.34
N PRO A 8 -8.69 -2.35 -3.39
CA PRO A 8 -10.12 -2.41 -3.23
C PRO A 8 -10.52 -3.62 -2.37
N ARG A 9 -11.37 -3.39 -1.37
CA ARG A 9 -11.94 -4.42 -0.51
C ARG A 9 -13.44 -4.25 -0.45
N TYR A 10 -14.14 -5.36 -0.61
CA TYR A 10 -15.59 -5.40 -0.60
C TYR A 10 -16.09 -5.98 0.72
N GLY A 11 -17.03 -5.28 1.35
CA GLY A 11 -17.73 -5.72 2.53
C GLY A 11 -18.90 -6.64 2.18
N CYS A 12 -19.29 -7.47 3.15
CA CYS A 12 -20.40 -8.42 3.01
C CYS A 12 -21.75 -7.75 2.69
N CYS A 13 -21.92 -6.47 3.03
CA CYS A 13 -23.15 -5.70 2.77
C CYS A 13 -23.10 -4.85 1.48
N GLY A 14 -22.17 -5.14 0.56
CA GLY A 14 -22.09 -4.43 -0.74
C GLY A 14 -21.37 -3.08 -0.69
N GLY A 15 -20.72 -2.71 0.41
CA GLY A 15 -19.83 -1.56 0.49
C GLY A 15 -18.43 -1.88 -0.05
N GLY A 16 -17.76 -0.90 -0.65
CA GLY A 16 -16.36 -0.99 -1.08
C GLY A 16 -15.50 0.08 -0.41
N ALA A 17 -14.28 -0.28 -0.04
CA ALA A 17 -13.28 0.66 0.44
C ALA A 17 -11.93 0.37 -0.21
N ASP A 18 -11.22 1.43 -0.56
CA ASP A 18 -9.81 1.34 -0.89
C ASP A 18 -9.02 1.40 0.42
N ILE A 19 -8.26 0.34 0.68
CA ILE A 19 -7.31 0.30 1.79
C ILE A 19 -5.90 0.40 1.24
N VAL A 20 -5.04 1.13 1.94
CA VAL A 20 -3.62 1.16 1.60
C VAL A 20 -3.00 -0.14 2.09
N VAL A 21 -2.22 -0.80 1.24
CA VAL A 21 -1.49 -2.02 1.56
C VAL A 21 -0.02 -1.88 1.21
N ALA A 22 0.84 -2.52 2.02
CA ALA A 22 2.26 -2.64 1.74
C ALA A 22 2.63 -4.08 1.41
N GLU A 23 3.37 -4.29 0.32
CA GLU A 23 3.75 -5.60 -0.17
C GLU A 23 5.28 -5.69 -0.31
N ALA A 24 5.89 -6.74 0.23
CA ALA A 24 7.34 -6.97 0.16
C ALA A 24 7.80 -7.54 -1.20
N ARG A 25 7.24 -7.02 -2.30
CA ARG A 25 7.56 -7.41 -3.68
C ARG A 25 7.66 -6.18 -4.58
N ARG A 26 8.25 -6.37 -5.76
CA ARG A 26 8.18 -5.40 -6.86
C ARG A 26 6.76 -5.42 -7.43
N PRO A 27 6.18 -4.26 -7.83
CA PRO A 27 4.95 -4.26 -8.59
C PRO A 27 5.20 -4.84 -9.98
N ASP A 28 4.16 -5.41 -10.58
CA ASP A 28 4.25 -6.03 -11.91
C ASP A 28 4.51 -4.97 -13.00
N GLU A 29 3.97 -3.76 -12.81
CA GLU A 29 4.20 -2.59 -13.66
C GLU A 29 4.81 -1.43 -12.85
N PRO A 30 6.16 -1.37 -12.69
CA PRO A 30 6.80 -0.34 -11.87
C PRO A 30 6.70 1.10 -12.41
N SER A 31 6.39 1.27 -13.69
CA SER A 31 6.33 2.57 -14.39
C SER A 31 5.19 3.47 -13.93
N ILE A 32 4.10 2.88 -13.39
CA ILE A 32 2.94 3.64 -12.92
C ILE A 32 3.07 4.09 -11.44
N TYR A 33 4.14 3.69 -10.77
CA TYR A 33 4.41 4.01 -9.37
C TYR A 33 5.47 5.11 -9.25
N THR A 34 5.33 5.95 -8.23
CA THR A 34 6.40 6.84 -7.79
C THR A 34 7.46 6.01 -7.09
N LYS A 35 8.68 5.99 -7.65
CA LYS A 35 9.82 5.31 -7.05
C LYS A 35 10.49 6.23 -6.02
N ILE A 36 10.58 5.76 -4.78
CA ILE A 36 11.26 6.44 -3.69
C ILE A 36 12.40 5.54 -3.20
N GLU A 37 13.61 6.09 -3.11
CA GLU A 37 14.76 5.37 -2.55
C GLU A 37 14.97 5.83 -1.10
N THR A 38 14.87 4.91 -0.15
CA THR A 38 15.05 5.18 1.28
C THR A 38 16.01 4.17 1.90
N GLY A 39 17.17 4.66 2.35
CA GLY A 39 18.26 3.83 2.85
C GLY A 39 18.68 2.76 1.84
N LYS A 40 18.41 1.49 2.17
CA LYS A 40 18.72 0.32 1.31
C LYS A 40 17.50 -0.27 0.62
N VAL A 41 16.34 0.39 0.71
CA VAL A 41 15.06 -0.11 0.20
C VAL A 41 14.56 0.82 -0.89
N VAL A 42 14.16 0.21 -2.01
CA VAL A 42 13.36 0.88 -3.04
C VAL A 42 11.89 0.67 -2.71
N LEU A 43 11.16 1.77 -2.58
CA LEU A 43 9.71 1.84 -2.42
C LEU A 43 9.06 2.24 -3.74
N TYR A 44 8.02 1.51 -4.13
CA TYR A 44 7.13 1.86 -5.22
C TYR A 44 5.81 2.31 -4.60
N VAL A 45 5.52 3.60 -4.65
CA VAL A 45 4.35 4.19 -3.99
C VAL A 45 3.35 4.64 -5.04
N GLU A 46 2.09 4.29 -4.87
CA GLU A 46 1.03 4.76 -5.75
C GLU A 46 1.01 6.30 -5.75
N PRO A 47 0.93 6.97 -6.92
CA PRO A 47 1.08 8.43 -6.99
C PRO A 47 0.10 9.21 -6.09
N THR A 48 -1.09 8.66 -5.87
CA THR A 48 -2.15 9.22 -5.02
C THR A 48 -1.79 9.24 -3.53
N LEU A 49 -0.77 8.49 -3.12
CA LEU A 49 -0.35 8.30 -1.73
C LEU A 49 0.96 9.01 -1.38
N VAL A 50 1.63 9.64 -2.35
CA VAL A 50 2.98 10.21 -2.17
C VAL A 50 2.99 11.37 -1.17
N ASP A 51 1.91 12.15 -1.13
CA ASP A 51 1.77 13.32 -0.25
C ASP A 51 1.19 12.96 1.14
N GLU A 52 0.84 11.69 1.35
CA GLU A 52 0.30 11.21 2.62
C GLU A 52 1.42 10.88 3.61
N THR A 53 1.17 11.13 4.90
CA THR A 53 2.12 10.77 5.97
C THR A 53 1.97 9.28 6.31
N LEU A 54 2.65 8.42 5.56
CA LEU A 54 2.60 6.98 5.72
C LEU A 54 3.77 6.45 6.55
N ILE A 55 3.47 5.53 7.47
CA ILE A 55 4.47 4.78 8.22
C ILE A 55 4.51 3.37 7.66
N LEU A 56 5.68 2.94 7.18
CA LEU A 56 5.90 1.55 6.78
C LEU A 56 6.70 0.85 7.86
N ASP A 57 6.22 -0.31 8.29
CA ASP A 57 6.88 -1.10 9.32
C ASP A 57 6.70 -2.61 9.07
N VAL A 58 7.52 -3.42 9.73
CA VAL A 58 7.55 -4.87 9.60
C VAL A 58 7.21 -5.49 10.94
N GLU A 59 6.02 -6.05 11.04
CA GLU A 59 5.59 -6.81 12.22
C GLU A 59 5.76 -8.30 11.98
N GLY A 60 6.11 -9.04 13.04
CA GLY A 60 6.24 -10.48 12.93
C GLY A 60 5.91 -11.23 14.20
N PHE A 61 5.25 -12.38 14.04
CA PHE A 61 4.90 -13.30 15.12
C PHE A 61 5.19 -14.74 14.70
N LEU A 62 5.82 -15.53 15.58
CA LEU A 62 6.12 -16.96 15.37
C LEU A 62 6.73 -17.30 13.99
N GLY A 63 7.66 -16.47 13.50
CA GLY A 63 8.35 -16.71 12.22
C GLY A 63 7.64 -16.15 10.98
N PHE A 64 6.41 -15.64 11.11
CA PHE A 64 5.78 -14.85 10.07
C PHE A 64 6.24 -13.40 10.18
N ARG A 65 6.52 -12.77 9.03
CA ARG A 65 6.82 -11.34 8.93
C ARG A 65 5.90 -10.74 7.87
N SER A 66 5.18 -9.70 8.24
CA SER A 66 4.34 -8.92 7.35
C SER A 66 4.86 -7.49 7.28
N LEU A 67 4.96 -6.98 6.07
CA LEU A 67 5.09 -5.54 5.87
C LEU A 67 3.69 -4.94 6.03
N PHE A 68 3.57 -3.85 6.77
CA PHE A 68 2.32 -3.12 6.92
C PHE A 68 2.55 -1.62 6.75
N VAL A 69 1.44 -0.91 6.57
CA VAL A 69 1.39 0.53 6.37
C VAL A 69 0.36 1.11 7.32
N ASP A 70 0.73 2.18 7.99
CA ASP A 70 -0.12 2.95 8.90
C ASP A 70 -0.16 4.42 8.45
N GLY A 71 -1.11 5.19 8.97
CA GLY A 71 -1.31 6.61 8.65
C GLY A 71 -2.31 6.87 7.51
N ALA A 72 -2.85 5.83 6.87
CA ALA A 72 -3.87 5.97 5.85
C ALA A 72 -5.25 5.59 6.38
N SER A 73 -6.20 6.53 6.32
CA SER A 73 -7.61 6.21 6.56
C SER A 73 -8.20 5.47 5.35
N PRO A 74 -8.99 4.38 5.55
CA PRO A 74 -9.71 3.75 4.46
C PRO A 74 -10.57 4.78 3.73
N THR A 75 -10.42 4.86 2.41
CA THR A 75 -11.25 5.75 1.60
C THR A 75 -12.38 4.95 0.94
N ARG A 76 -13.51 5.61 0.70
CA ARG A 76 -14.62 4.96 0.00
C ARG A 76 -14.15 4.61 -1.41
N PHE A 77 -14.33 3.36 -1.81
CA PHE A 77 -14.02 2.92 -3.16
C PHE A 77 -14.77 3.82 -4.15
N LYS A 78 -14.02 4.60 -4.92
CA LYS A 78 -14.58 5.38 -6.03
C LYS A 78 -14.32 4.55 -7.27
N GLU A 79 -15.39 3.96 -7.79
CA GLU A 79 -15.39 3.35 -9.12
C GLU A 79 -15.00 4.45 -10.13
N SER A 80 -13.76 4.42 -10.61
CA SER A 80 -13.33 5.27 -11.71
C SER A 80 -14.11 4.84 -12.96
N LYS A 81 -15.09 5.67 -13.32
CA LYS A 81 -15.87 5.55 -14.55
C LYS A 81 -15.00 5.78 -15.78
#